data_AF-A0A2S7XEB3-F1
#
_entry.id   AF-A0A2S7XEB3-F1
#
_cell.length_a   1.000
_cell.length_b   1.000
_cell.length_c   1.000
_cell.angle_alpha   90.00
_cell.angle_beta   90.00
_cell.angle_gamma   90.00
#
_symmetry.space_group_name_H-M   'P 1'
#
loop_
_entity.id
_entity.type
_entity.pdbx_description
1 polymer ?
#
loop_
_entity_poly.entity_id
_entity_poly.type
_entity_poly.pdbx_seq_one_letter_code
_entity_poly.pdbx_strand_id
1 'polypeptide(L)'
;MKREQWGSRAGFILAAVGSAIGLGNIWRFPYMAYENGGGAFFIPYLFAMLTAGIPFMIMEFGMGHKFRGSAPRTFAKLNQKYEWLGWFQVLIAAVIAVYYVAVIGWAISYFSMSFSQSWGQDTNAYFFSEYLKLGDNSPTKLGSIQWHIAIPMVIAWAITFTAIFGGVKRGIERASK
;
A
#
# COMPACT_ATOMS: atom_id res chain seq x y z
N MET A 1 -0.70 -28.21 10.64
CA MET A 1 0.46 -27.32 10.39
C MET A 1 0.53 -26.27 11.49
N LYS A 2 1.69 -26.07 12.13
CA LYS A 2 1.87 -24.96 13.11
C LYS A 2 1.99 -23.64 12.34
N ARG A 3 1.26 -22.61 12.75
CA ARG A 3 1.32 -21.26 12.13
C ARG A 3 2.68 -20.64 12.41
N GLU A 4 3.29 -20.09 11.37
CA GLU A 4 4.56 -19.36 11.49
C GLU A 4 4.38 -18.13 12.40
N GLN A 5 5.42 -17.81 13.17
CA GLN A 5 5.45 -16.64 14.06
C GLN A 5 6.63 -15.75 13.69
N TRP A 6 6.51 -14.47 14.04
CA TRP A 6 7.58 -13.49 13.94
C TRP A 6 8.81 -13.94 14.73
N GLY A 7 9.99 -13.72 14.15
CA GLY A 7 11.28 -13.98 14.76
C GLY A 7 11.62 -13.00 15.89
N SER A 8 11.11 -11.77 15.84
CA SER A 8 11.24 -10.80 16.94
C SER A 8 10.08 -9.80 17.02
N ARG A 9 9.90 -9.16 18.19
CA ARG A 9 8.94 -8.06 18.37
C ARG A 9 9.26 -6.87 17.47
N ALA A 10 10.55 -6.53 17.34
CA ALA A 10 10.99 -5.46 16.45
C ALA A 10 10.64 -5.75 15.00
N GLY A 11 10.79 -7.00 14.54
CA GLY A 11 10.39 -7.42 13.19
C GLY A 11 8.89 -7.23 12.93
N PHE A 12 8.05 -7.59 13.89
CA PHE A 12 6.61 -7.33 13.81
C PHE A 12 6.28 -5.83 13.76
N ILE A 13 6.89 -5.02 14.64
CA ILE A 13 6.64 -3.57 14.69
C ILE A 13 7.07 -2.91 13.38
N LEU A 14 8.26 -3.24 12.85
CA LEU A 14 8.75 -2.67 11.60
C LEU A 14 7.86 -3.06 10.41
N ALA A 15 7.38 -4.30 10.35
CA ALA A 15 6.43 -4.71 9.32
C ALA A 15 5.08 -3.96 9.43
N ALA A 16 4.58 -3.75 10.65
CA ALA A 16 3.36 -2.99 10.88
C ALA A 16 3.52 -1.50 10.52
N VAL A 17 4.63 -0.88 10.90
CA VAL A 17 4.96 0.52 10.56
C VAL A 17 5.15 0.67 9.05
N GLY A 18 5.87 -0.26 8.41
CA GLY A 18 6.05 -0.27 6.96
C GLY A 18 4.73 -0.43 6.20
N SER A 19 3.78 -1.20 6.75
CA SER A 19 2.42 -1.29 6.18
C SER A 19 1.60 -0.02 6.39
N ALA A 20 1.87 0.77 7.43
CA ALA A 20 1.14 2.00 7.75
C ALA A 20 1.71 3.23 7.04
N ILE A 21 3.02 3.26 6.78
CA ILE A 21 3.70 4.36 6.09
C ILE A 21 3.67 4.10 4.58
N GLY A 22 2.68 4.69 3.91
CA GLY A 22 2.55 4.65 2.45
C GLY A 22 2.91 5.98 1.77
N LEU A 23 2.76 6.01 0.43
CA LEU A 23 2.94 7.22 -0.37
C LEU A 23 2.10 8.37 0.15
N GLY A 24 0.87 8.09 0.60
CA GLY A 24 -0.05 9.08 1.19
C GLY A 24 0.59 9.96 2.26
N ASN A 25 1.48 9.42 3.10
CA ASN A 25 2.14 10.20 4.15
C ASN A 25 3.14 11.21 3.59
N ILE A 26 3.71 10.94 2.41
CA ILE A 26 4.73 11.78 1.77
C ILE A 26 4.09 12.99 1.08
N TRP A 27 2.97 12.78 0.37
CA TRP A 27 2.36 13.82 -0.49
C TRP A 27 0.96 14.27 -0.06
N ARG A 28 0.09 13.34 0.36
CA ARG A 28 -1.32 13.65 0.64
C ARG A 28 -1.47 14.37 1.97
N PHE A 29 -0.75 13.92 3.01
CA PHE A 29 -0.81 14.58 4.31
C PHE A 29 -0.33 16.04 4.25
N PRO A 30 0.86 16.36 3.68
CA PRO A 30 1.30 17.75 3.55
C PRO A 30 0.35 18.59 2.69
N TYR A 31 -0.16 18.03 1.58
CA TYR A 31 -1.12 18.71 0.72
C TYR A 31 -2.41 19.06 1.47
N MET A 32 -3.00 18.11 2.20
CA MET A 32 -4.21 18.37 3.00
C MET A 32 -3.94 19.38 4.12
N ALA A 33 -2.79 19.30 4.79
CA ALA A 33 -2.42 20.27 5.81
C ALA A 33 -2.31 21.68 5.21
N TYR A 34 -1.64 21.82 4.07
CA TYR A 34 -1.49 23.10 3.37
C TYR A 34 -2.84 23.71 2.98
N GLU A 35 -3.69 22.95 2.29
CA GLU A 35 -4.99 23.42 1.81
C GLU A 35 -5.99 23.74 2.95
N ASN A 36 -5.83 23.12 4.13
CA ASN A 36 -6.76 23.26 5.26
C ASN A 36 -6.20 24.12 6.41
N GLY A 37 -5.44 25.16 6.09
CA GLY A 37 -4.99 26.15 7.09
C GLY A 37 -3.72 25.76 7.83
N GLY A 38 -2.86 24.95 7.21
CA GLY A 38 -1.53 24.59 7.71
C GLY A 38 -1.58 23.92 9.08
N GLY A 39 -1.04 24.61 10.10
CA GLY A 39 -1.03 24.11 11.47
C GLY A 39 -2.42 23.90 12.07
N ALA A 40 -3.44 24.65 11.64
CA ALA A 40 -4.80 24.50 12.17
C ALA A 40 -5.43 23.13 11.84
N PHE A 41 -5.04 22.52 10.70
CA PHE A 41 -5.48 21.19 10.30
C PHE A 41 -5.15 20.10 11.34
N PHE A 42 -4.11 20.30 12.15
CA PHE A 42 -3.73 19.33 13.17
C PHE A 42 -4.81 19.14 14.24
N ILE A 43 -5.64 20.15 14.53
CA ILE A 43 -6.68 20.04 15.56
C ILE A 43 -7.71 18.95 15.19
N PRO A 44 -8.44 19.04 14.06
CA PRO A 44 -9.36 17.98 13.65
C PRO A 44 -8.64 16.67 13.31
N TYR A 45 -7.41 16.72 12.78
CA TYR A 45 -6.61 15.51 12.49
C TYR A 45 -6.30 14.70 13.75
N LEU A 46 -5.78 15.35 14.80
CA LEU A 46 -5.47 14.69 16.07
C LEU A 46 -6.75 14.20 16.76
N PHE A 47 -7.84 14.97 16.70
CA PHE A 47 -9.13 14.54 17.23
C PHE A 47 -9.61 13.25 16.54
N ALA A 48 -9.61 13.20 15.21
CA ALA A 48 -10.00 12.00 14.46
C ALA A 48 -9.05 10.81 14.73
N MET A 49 -7.74 11.07 14.86
CA MET A 49 -6.76 10.05 15.17
C MET A 49 -6.98 9.44 16.55
N LEU A 50 -7.24 10.26 17.58
CA LEU A 50 -7.46 9.78 18.95
C LEU A 50 -8.82 9.08 19.12
N THR A 51 -9.86 9.53 18.43
CA THR A 51 -11.24 9.02 18.61
C THR A 51 -11.61 7.88 17.68
N ALA A 52 -11.03 7.82 16.48
CA ALA A 52 -11.31 6.78 15.50
C ALA A 52 -10.05 5.97 15.13
N GLY A 53 -8.96 6.64 14.74
CA GLY A 53 -7.75 5.98 14.23
C GLY A 53 -7.15 4.97 15.22
N ILE A 54 -6.77 5.43 16.41
CA ILE A 54 -6.15 4.58 17.45
C ILE A 54 -7.14 3.52 17.95
N PRO A 55 -8.41 3.83 18.29
CA PRO A 55 -9.36 2.81 18.72
C PRO A 55 -9.60 1.70 17.71
N PHE A 56 -9.74 2.02 16.41
CA PHE A 56 -9.89 0.99 15.37
C PHE A 56 -8.62 0.14 15.22
N MET A 57 -7.44 0.75 15.29
CA MET A 57 -6.17 0.04 15.25
C MET A 57 -6.03 -0.95 16.42
N ILE A 58 -6.36 -0.51 17.64
CA ILE A 58 -6.34 -1.37 18.84
C ILE A 58 -7.35 -2.51 18.68
N MET A 59 -8.55 -2.23 18.17
CA MET A 59 -9.58 -3.23 17.93
C MET A 59 -9.10 -4.29 16.93
N GLU A 60 -8.53 -3.89 15.80
CA GLU A 60 -8.05 -4.82 14.76
C GLU A 60 -6.89 -5.68 15.26
N PHE A 61 -5.89 -5.08 15.92
CA PHE A 61 -4.79 -5.86 16.52
C PHE A 61 -5.27 -6.78 17.64
N GLY A 62 -6.20 -6.31 18.48
CA GLY A 62 -6.80 -7.11 19.56
C GLY A 62 -7.54 -8.34 19.03
N MET A 63 -8.36 -8.17 17.99
CA MET A 63 -9.04 -9.27 17.31
C MET A 63 -8.04 -10.24 16.66
N GLY A 64 -7.03 -9.72 15.95
CA GLY A 64 -5.99 -10.53 15.34
C GLY A 64 -5.22 -11.37 16.35
N HIS A 65 -4.87 -10.79 17.50
CA HIS A 65 -4.15 -11.46 18.58
C HIS A 65 -5.00 -12.55 19.26
N LYS A 66 -6.28 -12.24 19.54
CA LYS A 66 -7.23 -13.15 20.21
C LYS A 66 -7.60 -14.34 19.35
N PHE A 67 -8.00 -14.11 18.10
CA PHE A 67 -8.59 -15.15 17.26
C PHE A 67 -7.58 -15.87 16.36
N ARG A 68 -6.39 -15.27 16.14
CA ARG A 68 -5.28 -15.81 15.34
C ARG A 68 -5.72 -16.39 13.99
N GLY A 69 -6.71 -15.76 13.36
CA GLY A 69 -7.31 -16.12 12.09
C GLY A 69 -6.89 -15.21 10.93
N SER A 70 -7.39 -15.48 9.73
CA SER A 70 -7.50 -14.48 8.65
C SER A 70 -8.71 -13.59 8.89
N ALA A 71 -8.83 -12.45 8.19
CA ALA A 71 -9.96 -11.53 8.38
C ALA A 71 -11.35 -12.21 8.31
N PRO A 72 -11.70 -13.01 7.27
CA PRO A 72 -12.98 -13.72 7.22
C PRO A 72 -13.20 -14.65 8.42
N ARG A 73 -12.17 -15.42 8.79
CA ARG A 73 -12.24 -16.38 9.89
C ARG A 73 -12.37 -15.70 11.26
N THR A 74 -11.77 -14.53 11.43
CA THR A 74 -11.88 -13.72 12.65
C THR A 74 -13.30 -13.20 12.82
N PHE A 75 -13.92 -12.67 11.75
CA PHE A 75 -15.32 -12.22 11.80
C PHE A 75 -16.30 -13.38 11.97
N ALA A 76 -16.10 -14.52 11.30
CA ALA A 76 -16.93 -15.70 11.47
C ALA A 76 -16.91 -16.24 12.91
N LYS A 77 -15.76 -16.17 13.60
CA LYS A 77 -15.62 -16.55 15.01
C LYS A 77 -16.34 -15.59 15.98
N LEU A 78 -16.53 -14.33 15.59
CA LEU A 78 -17.30 -13.37 16.36
C LEU A 78 -18.80 -13.63 16.17
N ASN A 79 -19.23 -13.71 14.92
CA ASN A 79 -20.57 -14.12 14.51
C ASN A 79 -20.52 -14.54 13.03
N GLN A 80 -21.03 -15.72 12.72
CA GLN A 80 -21.04 -16.25 11.35
C GLN A 80 -21.73 -15.30 10.34
N LYS A 81 -22.71 -14.50 10.80
CA LYS A 81 -23.38 -13.48 9.97
C LYS A 81 -22.46 -12.37 9.47
N TYR A 82 -21.29 -12.17 10.10
CA TYR A 82 -20.34 -11.12 9.76
C TYR A 82 -19.14 -11.61 8.95
N GLU A 83 -19.07 -12.89 8.59
CA GLU A 83 -17.95 -13.46 7.81
C GLU A 83 -17.71 -12.68 6.50
N TRP A 84 -18.77 -12.24 5.84
CA TRP A 84 -18.70 -11.50 4.58
C TRP A 84 -17.90 -10.19 4.70
N LEU A 85 -17.88 -9.53 5.87
CA LEU A 85 -17.09 -8.32 6.09
C LEU A 85 -15.59 -8.59 5.95
N GLY A 86 -15.14 -9.75 6.42
CA GLY A 86 -13.73 -10.13 6.26
C GLY A 86 -13.37 -10.47 4.82
N TRP A 87 -14.30 -11.06 4.05
CA TRP A 87 -14.10 -11.27 2.60
C TRP A 87 -14.10 -9.96 1.83
N PHE A 88 -14.96 -9.01 2.21
CA PHE A 88 -14.96 -7.68 1.65
C PHE A 88 -13.63 -6.94 1.90
N GLN A 89 -13.06 -7.05 3.11
CA GLN A 89 -11.73 -6.50 3.42
C GLN A 89 -10.63 -7.12 2.53
N VAL A 90 -10.69 -8.43 2.29
CA VAL A 90 -9.74 -9.12 1.39
C VAL A 90 -9.90 -8.63 -0.06
N LEU A 91 -11.13 -8.45 -0.54
CA LEU A 91 -11.41 -7.90 -1.87
C LEU A 91 -10.83 -6.49 -2.03
N ILE A 92 -11.06 -5.62 -1.04
CA ILE A 92 -10.50 -4.25 -1.05
C ILE A 92 -8.97 -4.30 -1.12
N ALA A 93 -8.33 -5.13 -0.29
CA ALA A 93 -6.87 -5.27 -0.30
C ALA A 93 -6.35 -5.77 -1.65
N ALA A 94 -7.07 -6.70 -2.30
CA ALA A 94 -6.71 -7.19 -3.64
C ALA A 94 -6.82 -6.09 -4.71
N VAL A 95 -7.89 -5.29 -4.69
CA VAL A 95 -8.06 -4.15 -5.62
C VAL A 95 -6.96 -3.11 -5.40
N ILE A 96 -6.61 -2.81 -4.14
CA ILE A 96 -5.52 -1.89 -3.81
C ILE A 96 -4.18 -2.40 -4.36
N ALA A 97 -3.89 -3.69 -4.19
CA ALA A 97 -2.65 -4.28 -4.69
C ALA A 97 -2.47 -4.11 -6.20
N VAL A 98 -3.55 -4.23 -6.99
CA VAL A 98 -3.50 -4.13 -8.46
C VAL A 98 -3.07 -2.75 -8.95
N TYR A 99 -3.58 -1.66 -8.38
CA TYR A 99 -3.19 -0.31 -8.84
C TYR A 99 -1.93 0.19 -8.13
N TYR A 100 -1.71 -0.17 -6.86
CA TYR A 100 -0.62 0.37 -6.08
C TYR A 100 0.75 -0.13 -6.60
N VAL A 101 0.81 -1.37 -7.10
CA VAL A 101 2.01 -1.92 -7.73
C VAL A 101 2.41 -1.17 -9.01
N ALA A 102 1.44 -0.59 -9.74
CA ALA A 102 1.74 0.23 -10.91
C ALA A 102 2.51 1.50 -10.50
N VAL A 103 2.11 2.13 -9.39
CA VAL A 103 2.80 3.29 -8.83
C VAL A 103 4.23 2.96 -8.40
N ILE A 104 4.44 1.78 -7.80
CA ILE A 104 5.79 1.28 -7.48
C ILE A 104 6.60 1.06 -8.78
N GLY A 105 5.98 0.50 -9.82
CA GLY A 105 6.61 0.35 -11.13
C GLY A 105 7.09 1.68 -11.71
N TRP A 106 6.28 2.74 -11.62
CA TRP A 106 6.70 4.09 -12.01
C TRP A 106 7.89 4.57 -11.20
N ALA A 107 7.89 4.37 -9.88
CA ALA A 107 9.01 4.75 -9.03
C ALA A 107 10.32 4.03 -9.41
N ILE A 108 10.26 2.72 -9.72
CA ILE A 108 11.42 1.94 -10.20
C ILE A 108 11.93 2.52 -11.53
N SER A 109 11.02 2.83 -12.45
CA SER A 109 11.38 3.44 -13.73
C SER A 109 12.05 4.80 -13.55
N TYR A 110 11.44 5.71 -12.78
CA TYR A 110 11.96 7.04 -12.52
C TYR A 110 13.29 7.00 -11.75
N PHE A 111 13.48 6.02 -10.86
CA PHE A 111 14.77 5.76 -10.24
C PHE A 111 15.84 5.44 -11.28
N SER A 112 15.57 4.54 -12.24
CA SER A 112 16.52 4.24 -13.32
C SER A 112 16.77 5.45 -14.23
N MET A 113 15.75 6.26 -14.50
CA MET A 113 15.87 7.46 -15.32
C MET A 113 16.61 8.61 -14.63
N SER A 114 16.74 8.55 -13.30
CA SER A 114 17.42 9.59 -12.51
C SER A 114 18.92 9.68 -12.80
N PHE A 115 19.53 8.61 -13.27
CA PHE A 115 20.93 8.61 -13.68
C PHE A 115 21.18 9.43 -14.95
N SER A 116 20.18 9.55 -15.84
CA SER A 116 20.27 10.30 -17.09
C SER A 116 19.41 11.58 -17.11
N GLN A 117 18.60 11.80 -16.06
CA GLN A 117 17.64 12.90 -15.94
C GLN A 117 16.76 13.07 -17.19
N SER A 118 16.27 11.96 -17.74
CA SER A 118 15.69 11.90 -19.09
C SER A 118 14.29 12.53 -19.23
N TRP A 119 13.69 13.01 -18.14
CA TRP A 119 12.35 13.61 -18.12
C TRP A 119 12.32 15.10 -18.50
N GLY A 120 13.48 15.70 -18.78
CA GLY A 120 13.57 17.08 -19.27
C GLY A 120 13.15 18.15 -18.26
N GLN A 121 12.73 19.31 -18.77
CA GLN A 121 12.34 20.48 -17.96
C GLN A 121 10.86 20.46 -17.55
N ASP A 122 9.98 19.89 -18.38
CA ASP A 122 8.55 19.73 -18.08
C ASP A 122 8.22 18.28 -17.70
N THR A 123 8.35 18.00 -16.40
CA THR A 123 8.12 16.67 -15.83
C THR A 123 6.69 16.19 -15.97
N ASN A 124 5.72 17.12 -15.94
CA ASN A 124 4.30 16.79 -16.03
C ASN A 124 3.93 16.39 -17.46
N ALA A 125 4.31 17.21 -18.44
CA ALA A 125 4.06 16.89 -19.85
C ALA A 125 4.72 15.56 -20.23
N TYR A 126 5.96 15.33 -19.79
CA TYR A 126 6.67 14.08 -19.99
C TYR A 126 5.91 12.89 -19.40
N PHE A 127 5.50 12.97 -18.13
CA PHE A 127 4.84 11.85 -17.45
C PHE A 127 3.52 11.46 -18.15
N PHE A 128 2.64 12.42 -18.43
CA PHE A 128 1.32 12.11 -18.99
C PHE A 128 1.36 11.76 -20.48
N SER A 129 2.21 12.45 -21.25
CA SER A 129 2.19 12.35 -22.71
C SER A 129 3.18 11.31 -23.25
N GLU A 130 4.41 11.31 -22.74
CA GLU A 130 5.49 10.47 -23.28
C GLU A 130 5.63 9.15 -22.51
N TYR A 131 5.59 9.22 -21.19
CA TYR A 131 5.77 8.06 -20.33
C TYR A 131 4.49 7.21 -20.26
N LEU A 132 3.37 7.76 -19.77
CA LEU A 132 2.10 7.03 -19.68
C LEU A 132 1.44 6.81 -21.03
N LYS A 133 1.70 7.71 -22.01
CA LYS A 133 0.99 7.76 -23.30
C LYS A 133 -0.53 7.74 -23.13
N LEU A 134 -1.02 8.62 -22.25
CA LEU A 134 -2.41 8.63 -21.79
C LEU A 134 -3.44 8.89 -22.91
N GLY A 135 -3.01 9.47 -24.04
CA GLY A 135 -3.88 9.75 -25.18
C GLY A 135 -5.10 10.59 -24.79
N ASP A 136 -6.29 10.16 -25.23
CA ASP A 136 -7.58 10.82 -24.92
C ASP A 136 -8.03 10.66 -23.45
N ASN A 137 -7.25 9.97 -22.60
CA ASN A 137 -7.58 9.69 -21.19
C ASN A 137 -8.99 9.09 -21.01
N SER A 138 -9.38 8.17 -21.90
CA SER A 138 -10.71 7.56 -21.89
C SER A 138 -10.66 6.14 -21.31
N PRO A 139 -11.49 5.81 -20.30
CA PRO A 139 -11.55 4.46 -19.74
C PRO A 139 -11.91 3.36 -20.76
N THR A 140 -12.55 3.73 -21.88
CA THR A 140 -12.97 2.80 -22.93
C THR A 140 -11.92 2.60 -24.02
N LYS A 141 -10.85 3.41 -24.04
CA LYS A 141 -9.75 3.31 -24.99
C LYS A 141 -8.45 2.97 -24.27
N LEU A 142 -8.25 1.68 -23.99
CA LEU A 142 -7.10 1.18 -23.22
C LEU A 142 -5.74 1.27 -23.96
N GLY A 143 -5.75 1.54 -25.27
CA GLY A 143 -4.53 1.68 -26.07
C GLY A 143 -3.70 0.38 -26.17
N SER A 144 -2.40 0.53 -26.41
CA SER A 144 -1.44 -0.58 -26.47
C SER A 144 -0.69 -0.76 -25.15
N ILE A 145 -0.22 -1.97 -24.87
CA ILE A 145 0.63 -2.26 -23.72
C ILE A 145 1.93 -1.47 -23.81
N GLN A 146 2.24 -0.70 -22.75
CA GLN A 146 3.48 0.05 -22.63
C GLN A 146 4.54 -0.79 -21.91
N TRP A 147 5.41 -1.44 -22.67
CA TRP A 147 6.41 -2.38 -22.13
C TRP A 147 7.39 -1.74 -21.15
N HIS A 148 7.74 -0.47 -21.34
CA HIS A 148 8.61 0.28 -20.43
C HIS A 148 7.96 0.54 -19.06
N ILE A 149 6.64 0.41 -18.92
CA ILE A 149 5.91 0.42 -17.64
C ILE A 149 5.67 -1.01 -17.15
N ALA A 150 5.31 -1.91 -18.05
CA ALA A 150 4.99 -3.30 -17.70
C ALA A 150 6.19 -4.03 -17.08
N ILE A 151 7.41 -3.82 -17.60
CA ILE A 151 8.62 -4.47 -17.09
C ILE A 151 8.90 -4.06 -15.62
N PRO A 152 9.01 -2.76 -15.26
CA PRO A 152 9.14 -2.35 -13.86
C PRO A 152 8.02 -2.84 -12.95
N MET A 153 6.78 -2.89 -13.45
CA MET A 153 5.64 -3.41 -12.68
C MET A 153 5.78 -4.92 -12.40
N VAL A 154 6.22 -5.71 -13.39
CA VAL A 154 6.52 -7.14 -13.20
C VAL A 154 7.66 -7.34 -12.21
N ILE A 155 8.69 -6.48 -12.25
CA ILE A 155 9.78 -6.50 -11.25
C ILE A 155 9.22 -6.23 -9.84
N ALA A 156 8.36 -5.21 -9.68
CA ALA A 156 7.72 -4.91 -8.40
C ALA A 156 6.88 -6.08 -7.87
N TRP A 157 6.13 -6.74 -8.75
CA TRP A 157 5.40 -7.98 -8.42
C TRP A 157 6.34 -9.11 -8.01
N ALA A 158 7.45 -9.31 -8.73
CA ALA A 158 8.42 -10.35 -8.40
C ALA A 158 9.08 -10.12 -7.03
N ILE A 159 9.43 -8.87 -6.71
CA ILE A 159 9.98 -8.50 -5.38
C ILE A 159 8.95 -8.78 -4.29
N THR A 160 7.68 -8.40 -4.51
CA THR A 160 6.62 -8.62 -3.53
C THR A 160 6.32 -10.11 -3.37
N PHE A 161 6.27 -10.86 -4.48
CA PHE A 161 6.05 -12.30 -4.47
C PHE A 161 7.16 -13.03 -3.74
N THR A 162 8.43 -12.70 -4.00
CA THR A 162 9.58 -13.32 -3.31
C THR A 162 9.57 -13.04 -1.81
N ALA A 163 9.20 -11.82 -1.40
CA ALA A 163 9.02 -11.48 0.01
C ALA A 163 7.89 -12.26 0.68
N ILE A 164 6.76 -12.49 0.00
CA ILE A 164 5.63 -13.26 0.54
C ILE A 164 5.93 -14.77 0.54
N PHE A 165 6.55 -15.28 -0.52
CA PHE A 165 6.91 -16.70 -0.67
C PHE A 165 7.89 -17.15 0.42
N GLY A 166 8.77 -16.25 0.88
CA GLY A 166 9.65 -16.48 2.02
C GLY A 166 8.93 -16.60 3.38
N GLY A 167 7.62 -16.39 3.45
CA GLY A 167 6.85 -16.47 4.69
C GLY A 167 7.09 -15.27 5.63
N VAL A 168 6.57 -15.37 6.85
CA VAL A 168 6.58 -14.27 7.82
C VAL A 168 8.00 -13.96 8.29
N LYS A 169 8.78 -15.00 8.66
CA LYS A 169 10.09 -14.80 9.30
C LYS A 169 11.22 -14.61 8.28
N ARG A 170 11.27 -15.44 7.23
CA ARG A 170 12.37 -15.41 6.25
C ARG A 170 12.14 -14.41 5.11
N GLY A 171 10.88 -14.07 4.84
CA GLY A 171 10.47 -13.13 3.80
C GLY A 171 10.16 -11.75 4.37
N ILE A 172 8.94 -11.57 4.89
CA ILE A 172 8.39 -10.26 5.30
C ILE A 172 9.28 -9.59 6.35
N GLU A 173 9.57 -10.26 7.46
CA GLU A 173 10.39 -9.68 8.53
C GLU A 173 11.80 -9.31 8.07
N ARG A 174 12.39 -10.07 7.14
CA ARG A 174 13.72 -9.76 6.59
C ARG A 174 13.67 -8.57 5.64
N ALA A 175 12.60 -8.43 4.87
CA ALA A 175 12.40 -7.29 3.98
C ALA A 175 12.07 -5.99 4.73
N SER A 176 11.44 -6.10 5.91
CA SER A 176 11.07 -4.94 6.74
C SER A 176 12.16 -4.47 7.71
N LYS A 177 13.23 -5.24 7.91
CA LYS A 177 14.39 -4.87 8.74
C LYS A 177 15.47 -4.21 7.90
#